data_AF-A0A812KPC7-F1
#
_entry.id   AF-A0A812KPC7-F1
#
_cell.length_a   1.000
_cell.length_b   1.000
_cell.length_c   1.000
_cell.angle_alpha   90.00
_cell.angle_beta   90.00
_cell.angle_gamma   90.00
#
_symmetry.space_group_name_H-M   'P 1'
#
loop_
_entity.id
_entity.type
_entity.pdbx_description
1 polymer ?
#
loop_
_entity_poly.entity_id
_entity_poly.type
_entity_poly.pdbx_seq_one_letter_code
_entity_poly.pdbx_strand_id
1 'polypeptide(L)'
;MAVCGDIAPFRHPTRKESLRLEELSFKPQIPVALMVSGEWHGYPLIMRNTRKVRRAAGTQCLAAVHIPGSVHTWISETQLLLPAKLLRLAGMMGAGDYEGNRQATVKVLSVLFENLRKPSTQADVQKVLEHMANEDPQNCELLADENALAEELQAA
;
A
#
# COMPACT_ATOMS: atom_id res chain seq x y z
N MET A 1 -33.42 19.27 18.18
CA MET A 1 -32.62 18.79 19.32
C MET A 1 -31.34 18.19 18.78
N ALA A 2 -30.19 18.81 19.02
CA ALA A 2 -28.89 18.26 18.64
C ALA A 2 -28.36 17.44 19.83
N VAL A 3 -28.14 16.14 19.62
CA VAL A 3 -27.45 15.28 20.58
C VAL A 3 -25.96 15.52 20.41
N CYS A 4 -25.39 16.41 21.21
CA CYS A 4 -23.95 16.54 21.37
C CYS A 4 -23.52 15.43 22.34
N GLY A 5 -23.26 14.23 21.80
CA GLY A 5 -22.65 13.17 22.58
C GLY A 5 -21.14 13.38 22.61
N ASP A 6 -20.57 13.43 23.81
CA ASP A 6 -19.12 13.44 24.00
C ASP A 6 -18.54 12.14 23.40
N ILE A 7 -17.99 12.22 22.18
CA ILE A 7 -17.23 11.13 21.59
C ILE A 7 -15.93 11.08 22.37
N ALA A 8 -15.88 10.21 23.38
CA ALA A 8 -14.63 9.87 24.04
C ALA A 8 -13.62 9.43 22.97
N PRO A 9 -12.37 9.95 22.99
CA PRO A 9 -11.38 9.58 22.00
C PRO A 9 -11.21 8.06 22.03
N PHE A 10 -11.29 7.44 20.86
CA PHE A 10 -11.06 6.01 20.70
C PHE A 10 -9.64 5.69 21.18
N ARG A 11 -9.50 5.31 22.45
CA ARG A 11 -8.25 4.79 23.00
C ARG A 11 -8.11 3.39 22.48
N HIS A 12 -7.36 3.26 21.38
CA HIS A 12 -6.91 1.96 20.91
C HIS A 12 -6.31 1.23 22.12
N PRO A 13 -6.81 0.05 22.52
CA PRO A 13 -6.17 -0.71 23.57
C PRO A 13 -4.77 -1.03 23.04
N THR A 14 -3.78 -0.31 23.55
CA THR A 14 -2.38 -0.62 23.31
C THR A 14 -2.14 -1.96 23.99
N ARG A 15 -2.40 -3.07 23.28
CA ARG A 15 -1.80 -4.35 23.61
C ARG A 15 -0.30 -4.05 23.78
N LYS A 16 0.21 -4.30 24.98
CA LYS A 16 1.62 -4.16 25.36
C LYS A 16 2.56 -5.10 24.60
N GLU A 17 2.06 -5.82 23.60
CA GLU A 17 2.89 -6.43 22.57
C GLU A 17 3.21 -5.34 21.54
N SER A 18 4.06 -4.39 21.93
CA SER A 18 4.81 -3.64 20.94
C SER A 18 5.63 -4.68 20.18
N LEU A 19 5.17 -5.10 19.00
CA LEU A 19 5.98 -5.84 18.04
C LEU A 19 7.35 -5.18 18.04
N ARG A 20 8.38 -5.91 18.49
CA ARG A 20 9.67 -5.27 18.65
C ARG A 20 10.11 -4.83 17.27
N LEU A 21 10.63 -3.63 17.19
CA LEU A 21 11.03 -3.05 15.91
C LEU A 21 12.16 -3.82 15.22
N GLU A 22 12.83 -4.72 15.96
CA GLU A 22 13.78 -5.70 15.47
C GLU A 22 13.13 -6.94 14.82
N GLU A 23 11.85 -7.22 15.11
CA GLU A 23 11.07 -8.36 14.57
C GLU A 23 10.43 -8.06 13.21
N LEU A 24 10.43 -6.80 12.77
CA LEU A 24 10.08 -6.45 11.39
C LEU A 24 11.25 -6.83 10.47
N SER A 25 11.50 -8.13 10.32
CA SER A 25 12.37 -8.71 9.30
C SER A 25 11.68 -8.65 7.93
N PHE A 26 11.13 -7.49 7.57
CA PHE A 26 10.50 -7.29 6.28
C PHE A 26 11.60 -7.25 5.22
N LYS A 27 11.82 -8.41 4.61
CA LYS A 27 12.62 -8.58 3.39
C LYS A 27 11.62 -9.00 2.32
N PRO A 28 11.08 -8.06 1.54
CA PRO A 28 10.15 -8.42 0.49
C PRO A 28 10.88 -9.36 -0.48
N GLN A 29 10.26 -10.50 -0.74
CA GLN A 29 10.82 -11.48 -1.67
C GLN A 29 10.62 -11.01 -3.12
N ILE A 30 9.54 -10.27 -3.37
CA ILE A 30 9.22 -9.65 -4.64
C ILE A 30 9.53 -8.14 -4.63
N PRO A 31 9.71 -7.52 -5.80
CA PRO A 31 9.83 -6.07 -5.91
C PRO A 31 8.57 -5.35 -5.44
N VAL A 32 8.73 -4.25 -4.71
CA VAL A 32 7.65 -3.48 -4.10
C VAL A 32 7.78 -1.98 -4.36
N ALA A 33 6.64 -1.29 -4.35
CA ALA A 33 6.58 0.16 -4.22
C ALA A 33 6.02 0.54 -2.84
N LEU A 34 6.68 1.47 -2.16
CA LEU A 34 6.25 1.99 -0.86
C LEU A 34 5.54 3.32 -1.03
N MET A 35 4.27 3.39 -0.67
CA MET A 35 3.49 4.63 -0.67
C MET A 35 3.13 5.00 0.76
N VAL A 36 3.35 6.26 1.14
CA VAL A 36 3.09 6.76 2.49
C VAL A 36 2.13 7.94 2.46
N SER A 37 1.13 7.85 3.33
CA SER A 37 0.16 8.92 3.58
C SER A 37 0.81 10.22 4.01
N GLY A 38 0.27 11.35 3.58
CA GLY A 38 0.58 12.67 4.13
C GLY A 38 0.34 12.74 5.64
N GLU A 39 -0.77 12.15 6.09
CA GLU A 39 -1.15 12.03 7.49
C GLU A 39 -0.05 11.39 8.35
N TRP A 40 0.62 10.36 7.82
CA TRP A 40 1.64 9.61 8.56
C TRP A 40 2.93 10.40 8.76
N HIS A 41 3.13 11.49 8.03
CA HIS A 41 4.28 12.37 8.21
C HIS A 41 4.36 12.96 9.62
N GLY A 42 3.20 13.20 10.24
CA GLY A 42 3.09 13.69 11.62
C GLY A 42 3.44 12.67 12.69
N TYR A 43 3.71 11.41 12.33
CA TYR A 43 3.93 10.31 13.26
C TYR A 43 5.38 9.79 13.14
N PRO A 44 6.32 10.27 13.99
CA PRO A 44 7.75 9.96 13.87
C PRO A 44 8.05 8.45 13.90
N LEU A 45 7.28 7.68 14.66
CA LEU A 45 7.41 6.23 14.73
C LEU A 45 7.09 5.57 13.39
N ILE A 46 5.99 5.97 12.74
CA ILE A 46 5.60 5.44 11.43
C ILE A 46 6.67 5.80 10.40
N MET A 47 7.09 7.07 10.35
CA MET A 47 8.13 7.50 9.40
C MET A 47 9.47 6.81 9.61
N ARG A 48 9.86 6.56 10.87
CA ARG A 48 11.05 5.75 11.20
C ARG A 48 10.89 4.33 10.66
N ASN A 49 9.71 3.74 10.81
CA ASN A 49 9.43 2.37 10.36
C ASN A 49 9.40 2.27 8.85
N THR A 50 8.77 3.19 8.13
CA THR A 50 8.84 3.26 6.66
C THR A 50 10.28 3.34 6.18
N ARG A 51 11.12 4.18 6.81
CA ARG A 51 12.55 4.28 6.44
C ARG A 51 13.29 2.97 6.68
N LYS A 52 12.99 2.25 7.76
CA LYS A 52 13.55 0.92 8.03
C LYS A 52 13.10 -0.09 6.98
N VAL A 53 11.81 -0.17 6.69
CA VAL A 53 11.22 -1.01 5.64
C VAL A 53 11.87 -0.74 4.29
N ARG A 54 12.01 0.53 3.90
CA ARG A 54 12.69 0.93 2.66
C ARG A 54 14.14 0.45 2.61
N ARG A 55 14.89 0.60 3.73
CA ARG A 55 16.29 0.13 3.81
C ARG A 55 16.39 -1.40 3.76
N ALA A 56 15.50 -2.10 4.46
CA ALA A 56 15.46 -3.55 4.50
C ALA A 56 15.08 -4.17 3.14
N ALA A 57 14.20 -3.50 2.40
CA ALA A 57 13.84 -3.88 1.04
C ALA A 57 14.99 -3.72 0.04
N GLY A 58 15.95 -2.83 0.27
CA GLY A 58 17.13 -2.68 -0.57
C GLY A 58 16.76 -2.46 -2.05
N THR A 59 17.32 -3.27 -2.94
CA THR A 59 17.05 -3.21 -4.39
C THR A 59 15.65 -3.67 -4.77
N GLN A 60 14.93 -4.36 -3.88
CA GLN A 60 13.54 -4.76 -4.09
C GLN A 60 12.56 -3.59 -3.91
N CYS A 61 12.97 -2.48 -3.28
CA CYS A 61 12.15 -1.28 -3.25
C CYS A 61 12.34 -0.45 -4.52
N LEU A 62 11.46 -0.63 -5.49
CA LEU A 62 11.54 0.01 -6.81
C LEU A 62 11.12 1.47 -6.79
N ALA A 63 10.18 1.81 -5.92
CA ALA A 63 9.70 3.17 -5.73
C ALA A 63 9.34 3.41 -4.26
N ALA A 64 9.56 4.65 -3.80
CA ALA A 64 9.11 5.10 -2.50
C ALA A 64 8.60 6.54 -2.60
N VAL A 65 7.34 6.77 -2.27
CA VAL A 65 6.71 8.09 -2.35
C VAL A 65 5.99 8.45 -1.06
N HIS A 66 5.99 9.73 -0.77
CA HIS A 66 5.13 10.36 0.22
C HIS A 66 4.11 11.22 -0.52
N ILE A 67 2.81 11.04 -0.22
CA ILE A 67 1.72 11.73 -0.90
C ILE A 67 1.20 12.84 0.02
N PRO A 68 1.68 14.09 -0.12
CA PRO A 68 1.37 15.15 0.83
C PRO A 68 -0.13 15.49 0.81
N GLY A 69 -0.69 15.75 1.99
CA GLY A 69 -2.10 16.10 2.13
C GLY A 69 -3.06 14.93 1.94
N SER A 70 -2.59 13.69 1.76
CA SER A 70 -3.43 12.49 1.81
C SER A 70 -3.64 12.01 3.26
N VAL A 71 -4.71 11.24 3.47
CA VAL A 71 -5.01 10.49 4.71
C VAL A 71 -5.12 9.02 4.36
N HIS A 72 -4.96 8.10 5.31
CA HIS A 72 -4.85 6.65 5.03
C HIS A 72 -5.86 6.08 4.02
N THR A 73 -7.08 6.62 3.96
CA THR A 73 -8.16 6.24 3.04
C THR A 73 -8.05 6.85 1.63
N TRP A 74 -6.92 7.45 1.23
CA TRP A 74 -6.80 8.20 -0.04
C TRP A 74 -6.94 7.34 -1.31
N ILE A 75 -6.74 6.03 -1.21
CA ILE A 75 -6.95 5.05 -2.30
C ILE A 75 -8.31 4.35 -2.23
N SER A 76 -9.20 4.76 -1.33
CA SER A 76 -10.52 4.15 -1.18
C SER A 76 -11.49 4.64 -2.26
N GLU A 77 -12.39 3.77 -2.70
CA GLU A 77 -13.53 4.10 -3.57
C GLU A 77 -14.42 5.19 -2.98
N THR A 78 -14.46 5.31 -1.65
CA THR A 78 -15.20 6.38 -0.96
C THR A 78 -14.79 7.77 -1.42
N GLN A 79 -13.55 7.96 -1.88
CA GLN A 79 -13.07 9.23 -2.43
C GLN A 79 -13.74 9.62 -3.75
N LEU A 80 -14.25 8.63 -4.51
CA LEU A 80 -14.96 8.84 -5.77
C LEU A 80 -16.46 9.04 -5.56
N LEU A 81 -17.03 8.31 -4.59
CA LEU A 81 -18.48 8.19 -4.43
C LEU A 81 -19.09 9.27 -3.55
N LEU A 82 -18.31 9.89 -2.66
CA LEU A 82 -18.82 10.83 -1.67
C LEU A 82 -18.32 12.27 -1.92
N PRO A 83 -19.13 13.30 -1.64
CA PRO A 83 -18.69 14.68 -1.77
C PRO A 83 -17.48 14.99 -0.88
N ALA A 84 -16.48 15.68 -1.43
CA ALA A 84 -15.23 16.02 -0.74
C ALA A 84 -15.45 16.72 0.61
N LYS A 85 -16.47 17.60 0.71
CA LYS A 85 -16.81 18.28 1.96
C LYS A 85 -17.19 17.30 3.06
N LEU A 86 -17.99 16.27 2.75
CA LEU A 86 -18.41 15.25 3.72
C LEU A 86 -17.22 14.39 4.15
N LEU A 87 -16.40 13.97 3.19
CA LEU A 87 -15.20 13.18 3.46
C LEU A 87 -14.20 13.92 4.36
N ARG A 88 -13.98 15.23 4.11
CA ARG A 88 -13.12 16.07 4.95
C ARG A 88 -13.68 16.23 6.36
N LEU A 89 -14.99 16.43 6.50
CA LEU A 89 -15.65 16.49 7.81
C LEU A 89 -15.53 15.18 8.59
N ALA A 90 -15.60 14.04 7.88
CA ALA A 90 -15.44 12.70 8.47
C ALA A 90 -13.96 12.31 8.72
N GLY A 91 -12.99 13.16 8.36
CA GLY A 91 -11.56 12.83 8.45
C GLY A 91 -11.08 11.79 7.45
N MET A 92 -11.92 11.43 6.46
CA MET A 92 -11.61 10.43 5.43
C MET A 92 -10.92 11.04 4.21
N MET A 93 -10.82 12.36 4.11
CA MET A 93 -10.06 13.06 3.08
C MET A 93 -9.18 14.12 3.72
N GLY A 94 -7.91 14.15 3.30
CA GLY A 94 -6.94 15.13 3.79
C GLY A 94 -7.06 16.48 3.10
N ALA A 95 -6.06 17.34 3.33
CA ALA A 95 -6.01 18.67 2.72
C ALA A 95 -5.79 18.62 1.20
N GLY A 96 -5.13 17.57 0.70
CA GLY A 96 -4.79 17.37 -0.70
C GLY A 96 -6.02 17.20 -1.59
N ASP A 97 -5.82 17.49 -2.88
CA ASP A 97 -6.79 17.19 -3.92
C ASP A 97 -6.79 15.68 -4.21
N TYR A 98 -7.99 15.11 -4.39
CA TYR A 98 -8.15 13.69 -4.68
C TYR A 98 -7.47 13.33 -6.01
N GLU A 99 -7.68 14.13 -7.04
CA GLU A 99 -7.14 13.83 -8.36
C GLU A 99 -5.61 13.89 -8.36
N GLY A 100 -5.01 14.86 -7.68
CA GLY A 100 -3.56 14.91 -7.44
C GLY A 100 -3.02 13.67 -6.72
N ASN A 101 -3.69 13.23 -5.65
CA ASN A 101 -3.30 12.02 -4.90
C ASN A 101 -3.44 10.75 -5.76
N ARG A 102 -4.51 10.67 -6.57
CA ARG A 102 -4.75 9.57 -7.50
C ARG A 102 -3.66 9.53 -8.58
N GLN A 103 -3.32 10.66 -9.18
CA GLN A 103 -2.25 10.75 -10.18
C GLN A 103 -0.88 10.38 -9.60
N ALA A 104 -0.57 10.80 -8.37
CA ALA A 104 0.65 10.39 -7.69
C ALA A 104 0.69 8.87 -7.49
N THR A 105 -0.43 8.28 -7.06
CA THR A 105 -0.58 6.82 -6.90
C THR A 105 -0.38 6.09 -8.23
N VAL A 106 -1.06 6.54 -9.29
CA VAL A 106 -0.95 5.96 -10.64
C VAL A 106 0.50 6.03 -11.13
N LYS A 107 1.20 7.16 -10.98
CA LYS A 107 2.61 7.29 -11.39
C LYS A 107 3.51 6.27 -10.67
N VAL A 108 3.28 6.03 -9.39
CA VAL A 108 4.07 5.05 -8.62
C VAL A 108 3.79 3.63 -9.09
N LEU A 109 2.51 3.30 -9.34
CA LEU A 109 2.13 2.01 -9.91
C LEU A 109 2.69 1.82 -11.32
N SER A 110 2.69 2.86 -12.16
CA SER A 110 3.31 2.81 -13.49
C SER A 110 4.79 2.48 -13.40
N VAL A 111 5.54 3.15 -12.51
CA VAL A 111 6.96 2.85 -12.30
C VAL A 111 7.17 1.42 -11.79
N LEU A 112 6.31 0.95 -10.89
CA LEU A 112 6.34 -0.44 -10.41
C LEU A 112 6.14 -1.42 -11.58
N PHE A 113 5.09 -1.25 -12.37
CA PHE A 113 4.76 -2.14 -13.49
C PHE A 113 5.82 -2.09 -14.61
N GLU A 114 6.37 -0.93 -14.94
CA GLU A 114 7.46 -0.80 -15.90
C GLU A 114 8.71 -1.56 -15.46
N ASN A 115 9.02 -1.56 -14.16
CA ASN A 115 10.14 -2.32 -13.63
C ASN A 115 9.82 -3.83 -13.57
N LEU A 116 8.59 -4.20 -13.22
CA LEU A 116 8.15 -5.60 -13.24
C LEU A 116 8.16 -6.21 -14.64
N ARG A 117 8.06 -5.40 -15.71
CA ARG A 117 8.20 -5.86 -17.10
C ARG A 117 9.64 -6.13 -17.54
N LYS A 118 10.65 -5.77 -16.75
CA LYS A 118 12.05 -6.04 -17.10
C LYS A 118 12.36 -7.53 -16.96
N PRO A 119 13.04 -8.17 -17.92
CA PRO A 119 13.31 -9.61 -17.88
C PRO A 119 14.02 -10.08 -16.60
N SER A 120 14.97 -9.27 -16.08
CA SER A 120 15.67 -9.57 -14.84
C SER A 120 14.73 -9.61 -13.63
N THR A 121 13.77 -8.69 -13.59
CA THR A 121 12.81 -8.58 -12.50
C THR A 121 11.73 -9.65 -12.57
N GLN A 122 11.27 -10.00 -13.78
CA GLN A 122 10.34 -11.11 -13.99
C GLN A 122 10.93 -12.45 -13.53
N ALA A 123 12.19 -12.72 -13.85
CA ALA A 123 12.86 -13.94 -13.44
C ALA A 123 12.96 -14.06 -11.90
N ASP A 124 13.18 -12.94 -11.21
CA ASP A 124 13.22 -12.93 -9.74
C ASP A 124 11.83 -13.17 -9.13
N VAL A 125 10.79 -12.53 -9.67
CA VAL A 125 9.39 -12.74 -9.25
C VAL A 125 8.96 -14.18 -9.47
N GLN A 126 9.24 -14.74 -10.65
CA GLN A 126 8.87 -16.11 -11.01
C GLN A 126 9.48 -17.13 -10.04
N LYS A 127 10.76 -16.99 -9.68
CA LYS A 127 11.42 -17.87 -8.69
C LYS A 127 10.73 -17.81 -7.32
N VAL A 128 10.27 -16.64 -6.91
CA VAL A 128 9.55 -16.46 -5.65
C VAL A 128 8.18 -17.11 -5.71
N LEU A 129 7.44 -16.92 -6.80
CA LEU A 129 6.14 -17.57 -7.00
C LEU A 129 6.28 -19.10 -7.03
N GLU A 130 7.30 -19.63 -7.73
CA GLU A 130 7.61 -21.07 -7.74
C GLU A 130 7.98 -21.59 -6.33
N HIS A 131 8.75 -20.82 -5.57
CA HIS A 131 9.07 -21.20 -4.19
C HIS A 131 7.82 -21.23 -3.30
N MET A 132 6.98 -20.19 -3.35
CA MET A 132 5.71 -20.11 -2.62
C MET A 132 4.75 -21.24 -3.01
N ALA A 133 4.71 -21.58 -4.30
CA ALA A 133 3.92 -22.70 -4.83
C ALA A 133 4.31 -24.05 -4.24
N ASN A 134 5.61 -24.24 -4.05
CA ASN A 134 6.15 -25.47 -3.49
C ASN A 134 5.99 -25.54 -1.96
N GLU A 135 6.00 -24.41 -1.27
CA GLU A 135 5.81 -24.36 0.20
C GLU A 135 4.34 -24.54 0.60
N ASP A 136 3.41 -23.95 -0.14
CA ASP A 136 1.98 -24.04 0.12
C ASP A 136 1.18 -24.13 -1.20
N PRO A 137 0.92 -25.36 -1.68
CA PRO A 137 0.20 -25.58 -2.93
C PRO A 137 -1.21 -24.97 -2.96
N GLN A 138 -1.82 -24.71 -1.79
CA GLN A 138 -3.16 -24.10 -1.72
C GLN A 138 -3.15 -22.61 -2.07
N ASN A 139 -2.01 -21.91 -1.96
CA ASN A 139 -1.88 -20.52 -2.39
C ASN A 139 -1.79 -20.36 -3.91
N CYS A 140 -1.61 -21.45 -4.67
CA CYS A 140 -1.45 -21.41 -6.13
C CYS A 140 -2.74 -21.43 -6.94
N GLU A 141 -3.88 -21.77 -6.35
CA GLU A 141 -5.15 -21.77 -7.08
C GLU A 141 -5.53 -20.35 -7.57
N LEU A 142 -5.07 -19.29 -6.89
CA LEU A 142 -5.27 -17.90 -7.32
C LEU A 142 -4.38 -17.49 -8.52
N LEU A 143 -3.26 -18.16 -8.77
CA LEU A 143 -2.32 -17.79 -9.84
C LEU A 143 -2.66 -18.44 -11.19
N ALA A 144 -3.38 -19.56 -11.17
CA ALA A 144 -3.78 -20.26 -12.41
C ALA A 144 -4.79 -19.45 -13.24
N ASP A 145 -5.57 -18.57 -12.60
CA ASP A 145 -6.59 -17.74 -13.26
C ASP A 145 -5.98 -16.48 -13.94
N GLU A 146 -4.78 -16.05 -13.55
CA GLU A 146 -4.13 -14.87 -14.16
C GLU A 146 -3.60 -15.16 -15.58
N ASN A 147 -3.24 -16.41 -15.90
CA ASN A 147 -2.88 -16.79 -17.27
C ASN A 147 -4.09 -16.71 -18.20
N ALA A 148 -5.29 -17.06 -17.73
CA ALA A 148 -6.52 -16.88 -18.48
C ALA A 148 -6.81 -15.39 -18.74
N LEU A 149 -6.62 -14.53 -17.74
CA LEU A 149 -6.80 -13.08 -17.88
C LEU A 149 -5.75 -12.44 -18.82
N ALA A 150 -4.50 -12.91 -18.79
CA ALA A 150 -3.45 -12.45 -19.70
C ALA A 150 -3.70 -12.87 -21.15
N GLU A 151 -4.25 -14.07 -21.36
CA GLU A 151 -4.70 -14.55 -22.67
C GLU A 151 -5.91 -13.75 -23.19
N GLU A 152 -6.89 -13.43 -22.33
CA GLU A 152 -8.04 -12.58 -22.68
C GLU A 152 -7.61 -11.15 -23.06
N LEU A 153 -6.66 -10.56 -22.33
CA LEU A 153 -6.14 -9.21 -22.63
C LEU A 153 -5.28 -9.15 -23.89
N GLN A 154 -4.73 -10.27 -24.35
CA GLN A 154 -4.02 -10.35 -25.64
C GLN A 154 -4.97 -10.62 -26.81
N ALA A 155 -6.16 -11.16 -26.54
CA ALA A 155 -7.18 -11.46 -27.54
C ALA A 155 -8.14 -10.27 -27.82
N ALA A 156 -8.16 -9.24 -26.97
CA ALA A 156 -8.98 -8.03 -27.09
C ALA A 156 -8.22 -6.86 -27.75
#